data_AF-A0A8J8K7I3-F1
#
_entry.id   AF-A0A8J8K7I3-F1
#
_cell.length_a   1.000
_cell.length_b   1.000
_cell.length_c   1.000
_cell.angle_alpha   90.00
_cell.angle_beta   90.00
_cell.angle_gamma   90.00
#
_symmetry.space_group_name_H-M   'P 1'
#
loop_
_entity.id
_entity.type
_entity.pdbx_description
1 polymer ?
#
loop_
_entity_poly.entity_id
_entity_poly.type
_entity_poly.pdbx_seq_one_letter_code
_entity_poly.pdbx_strand_id
1 'polypeptide(L)'
;MKICLNILLIFFAQLCIAQSNSTLQKTWQNATLKDSVRLDALEKYYDHTNQAQPDSALQSLKYYLTLAQKTKNPQKLFEAHKRKGNILRLKGEIDLALEEYKKPK
;
A
#
# COMPACT_ATOMS: atom_id res chain seq x y z
N MET A 1 -10.10 -7.47 35.27
CA MET A 1 -8.69 -7.17 34.96
C MET A 1 -8.19 -7.75 33.63
N LYS A 2 -8.41 -9.04 33.30
CA LYS A 2 -7.92 -9.64 32.04
C LYS A 2 -8.47 -9.00 30.76
N ILE A 3 -9.75 -8.60 30.74
CA ILE A 3 -10.39 -7.91 29.60
C ILE A 3 -9.75 -6.53 29.36
N CYS A 4 -9.51 -5.76 30.43
CA CYS A 4 -8.85 -4.45 30.32
C CYS A 4 -7.41 -4.56 29.81
N LEU A 5 -6.68 -5.61 30.22
CA LEU A 5 -5.33 -5.88 29.72
C LEU A 5 -5.34 -6.22 28.22
N ASN A 6 -6.29 -7.04 27.77
CA ASN A 6 -6.42 -7.39 26.34
C ASN A 6 -6.81 -6.18 25.49
N ILE A 7 -7.72 -5.33 25.98
CA ILE A 7 -8.09 -4.08 25.30
C ILE A 7 -6.86 -3.15 25.20
N LEU A 8 -6.09 -3.00 26.28
CA LEU A 8 -4.87 -2.19 26.29
C LEU A 8 -3.83 -2.69 25.28
N LEU A 9 -3.67 -4.02 25.16
CA LEU A 9 -2.77 -4.63 24.18
C LEU A 9 -3.21 -4.38 22.73
N ILE A 10 -4.50 -4.43 22.43
CA ILE A 10 -5.04 -4.11 21.10
C ILE A 10 -4.75 -2.65 20.74
N PHE A 11 -4.96 -1.71 21.66
CA PHE A 11 -4.64 -0.30 21.44
C PHE A 11 -3.14 -0.07 21.19
N PHE A 12 -2.27 -0.75 21.93
CA PHE A 12 -0.83 -0.63 21.71
C PHE A 12 -0.40 -1.13 20.32
N ALA A 13 -0.95 -2.26 19.86
CA ALA A 13 -0.66 -2.77 18.51
C ALA A 13 -1.07 -1.77 17.41
N GLN A 14 -2.21 -1.08 17.56
CA GLN A 14 -2.65 -0.06 16.61
C GLN A 14 -1.68 1.14 16.52
N LEU A 15 -1.07 1.54 17.64
CA LEU A 15 -0.05 2.60 17.66
C LEU A 15 1.22 2.19 16.90
N CYS A 16 1.70 0.95 17.09
CA CYS A 16 2.86 0.45 16.36
C CYS A 16 2.63 0.45 14.84
N ILE A 17 1.44 0.03 14.39
CA ILE A 17 1.07 0.04 12.97
C ILE A 17 1.04 1.47 12.42
N ALA A 18 0.43 2.42 13.16
CA ALA A 18 0.37 3.82 12.74
C ALA A 18 1.77 4.45 12.61
N GLN A 19 2.68 4.17 13.55
CA GLN A 19 4.05 4.66 13.51
C GLN A 19 4.84 4.07 12.33
N SER A 20 4.68 2.76 12.08
CA SER A 20 5.26 2.07 10.93
C SER A 20 4.80 2.71 9.61
N ASN A 21 3.48 2.90 9.46
CA ASN A 21 2.87 3.50 8.27
C ASN A 21 3.34 4.94 8.04
N SER A 22 3.44 5.76 9.10
CA SER A 22 4.00 7.12 9.03
C SER A 22 5.46 7.12 8.58
N THR A 23 6.25 6.16 9.07
CA THR A 23 7.66 6.02 8.68
C THR A 23 7.79 5.67 7.20
N LEU A 24 7.03 4.67 6.73
CA LEU A 24 7.00 4.29 5.32
C LEU A 24 6.59 5.47 4.44
N GLN A 25 5.59 6.24 4.87
CA GLN A 25 5.11 7.41 4.14
C GLN A 25 6.20 8.46 3.94
N LYS A 26 6.93 8.78 5.01
CA LYS A 26 8.09 9.68 4.93
C LYS A 26 9.15 9.13 3.98
N THR A 27 9.37 7.81 3.95
CA THR A 27 10.34 7.19 3.05
C THR A 27 9.98 7.38 1.58
N TRP A 28 8.76 7.04 1.14
CA TRP A 28 8.44 7.16 -0.30
C TRP A 28 8.23 8.62 -0.74
N GLN A 29 7.87 9.53 0.18
CA GLN A 29 7.78 10.96 -0.10
C GLN A 29 9.14 11.65 -0.20
N ASN A 30 10.19 11.07 0.40
CA ASN A 30 11.52 11.65 0.33
C ASN A 30 12.16 11.44 -1.05
N ALA A 31 12.12 12.48 -1.89
CA ALA A 31 12.66 12.47 -3.24
C ALA A 31 14.20 12.39 -3.31
N THR A 32 14.92 12.54 -2.19
CA THR A 32 16.38 12.38 -2.16
C THR A 32 16.80 10.91 -2.09
N LEU A 33 15.88 10.01 -1.73
CA LEU A 33 16.13 8.57 -1.70
C LEU A 33 16.05 7.97 -3.11
N LYS A 34 16.77 6.87 -3.32
CA LYS A 34 16.68 6.07 -4.55
C LYS A 34 15.25 5.61 -4.78
N ASP A 35 14.78 5.68 -6.02
CA ASP A 35 13.40 5.30 -6.37
C ASP A 35 13.09 3.83 -6.01
N SER A 36 14.08 2.93 -6.02
CA SER A 36 13.90 1.55 -5.54
C SER A 36 13.53 1.46 -4.05
N VAL A 37 14.20 2.24 -3.20
CA VAL A 37 13.90 2.30 -1.75
C VAL A 37 12.49 2.86 -1.51
N ARG A 38 12.11 3.85 -2.31
CA ARG A 38 10.78 4.48 -2.25
C ARG A 38 9.68 3.50 -2.72
N LEU A 39 9.94 2.72 -3.77
CA LEU A 39 9.05 1.64 -4.21
C LEU A 39 8.91 0.55 -3.15
N ASP A 40 10.02 0.12 -2.54
CA ASP A 40 10.01 -0.90 -1.47
C ASP A 40 9.18 -0.46 -0.25
N ALA A 41 9.24 0.83 0.11
CA ALA A 41 8.42 1.40 1.16
C ALA A 41 6.91 1.37 0.83
N LEU A 42 6.55 1.62 -0.44
CA LEU A 42 5.16 1.53 -0.91
C LEU A 42 4.65 0.08 -0.89
N GLU A 43 5.48 -0.92 -1.18
CA GLU A 43 5.06 -2.34 -1.10
C GLU A 43 4.75 -2.73 0.34
N LYS A 44 5.66 -2.40 1.28
CA LYS A 44 5.45 -2.67 2.71
C LYS A 44 4.20 -1.98 3.24
N TYR A 45 3.95 -0.75 2.79
CA TYR A 45 2.74 -0.02 3.17
C TYR A 45 1.48 -0.72 2.66
N TYR A 46 1.50 -1.19 1.40
CA TYR A 46 0.40 -2.00 0.86
C TYR A 46 0.17 -3.26 1.68
N ASP A 47 1.23 -3.96 2.11
CA ASP A 47 1.10 -5.18 2.93
C ASP A 47 0.40 -4.90 4.26
N HIS A 48 0.65 -3.73 4.88
CA HIS A 48 -0.03 -3.32 6.11
C HIS A 48 -1.48 -2.85 5.91
N THR A 49 -1.80 -2.30 4.74
CA THR A 49 -3.05 -1.53 4.54
C THR A 49 -4.07 -2.22 3.65
N ASN A 50 -3.68 -3.20 2.84
CA ASN A 50 -4.55 -3.71 1.76
C ASN A 50 -5.89 -4.30 2.21
N GLN A 51 -6.00 -4.85 3.42
CA GLN A 51 -7.27 -5.34 3.98
C GLN A 51 -7.91 -4.32 4.92
N ALA A 52 -7.13 -3.74 5.84
CA ALA A 52 -7.66 -2.93 6.93
C ALA A 52 -7.98 -1.47 6.53
N GLN A 53 -7.27 -0.96 5.52
CA GLN A 53 -7.34 0.44 5.08
C GLN A 53 -7.29 0.53 3.55
N PRO A 54 -8.28 -0.05 2.83
CA PRO A 54 -8.26 -0.17 1.38
C PRO A 54 -8.17 1.19 0.66
N ASP A 55 -8.79 2.24 1.19
CA ASP A 55 -8.72 3.58 0.58
C ASP A 55 -7.31 4.18 0.68
N SER A 56 -6.63 3.99 1.82
CA SER A 56 -5.24 4.40 2.01
C SER A 56 -4.29 3.59 1.12
N ALA A 57 -4.53 2.27 1.00
CA ALA A 57 -3.81 1.42 0.06
C ALA A 57 -3.98 1.94 -1.39
N LEU A 58 -5.20 2.25 -1.81
CA LEU A 58 -5.50 2.77 -3.14
C LEU A 58 -4.80 4.12 -3.40
N GLN A 59 -4.75 5.01 -2.41
CA GLN A 59 -4.05 6.29 -2.52
C GLN A 59 -2.54 6.08 -2.72
N SER A 60 -1.90 5.22 -1.92
CA SER A 60 -0.47 4.94 -2.04
C SER A 60 -0.11 4.30 -3.40
N LEU A 61 -0.98 3.43 -3.93
CA LEU A 61 -0.79 2.81 -5.24
C LEU A 61 -0.78 3.82 -6.40
N LYS A 62 -1.42 4.99 -6.27
CA LYS A 62 -1.28 6.07 -7.26
C LYS A 62 0.17 6.57 -7.33
N TYR A 63 0.81 6.79 -6.18
CA TYR A 63 2.23 7.17 -6.11
C TYR A 63 3.13 6.07 -6.65
N TYR A 64 2.82 4.80 -6.31
CA TYR A 64 3.54 3.65 -6.82
C TYR A 64 3.54 3.65 -8.34
N LEU A 65 2.37 3.72 -8.97
CA LEU A 65 2.23 3.69 -10.44
C LEU A 65 3.08 4.77 -11.11
N THR A 66 3.02 6.02 -10.62
CA THR A 66 3.84 7.12 -11.15
C THR A 66 5.34 6.81 -11.04
N LEU A 67 5.78 6.27 -9.91
CA LEU A 67 7.20 5.98 -9.66
C LEU A 67 7.70 4.78 -10.48
N ALA A 68 6.88 3.74 -10.63
CA ALA A 68 7.18 2.58 -11.46
C ALA A 68 7.27 2.95 -12.95
N GLN A 69 6.40 3.83 -13.44
CA GLN A 69 6.48 4.38 -14.79
C GLN A 69 7.76 5.18 -15.00
N LYS A 70 8.09 6.09 -14.06
CA LYS A 70 9.32 6.90 -14.12
C LYS A 70 10.58 6.03 -14.19
N THR A 71 10.61 4.95 -13.43
CA THR A 71 11.77 4.03 -13.35
C THR A 71 11.83 3.03 -14.50
N LYS A 72 10.85 3.05 -15.44
CA LYS A 72 10.73 2.10 -16.55
C LYS A 72 10.82 0.64 -16.09
N ASN A 73 10.22 0.33 -14.94
CA ASN A 73 10.25 -1.00 -14.35
C ASN A 73 8.91 -1.71 -14.61
N PRO A 74 8.81 -2.55 -15.67
CA PRO A 74 7.55 -3.18 -16.05
C PRO A 74 7.02 -4.13 -14.97
N GLN A 75 7.90 -4.84 -14.26
CA GLN A 75 7.50 -5.72 -13.16
C GLN A 75 6.80 -4.93 -12.05
N LYS A 76 7.39 -3.80 -11.62
CA LYS A 76 6.81 -2.95 -10.57
C LYS A 76 5.52 -2.29 -11.05
N LEU A 77 5.41 -1.95 -12.34
CA LEU A 77 4.19 -1.41 -12.94
C LEU A 77 3.05 -2.45 -12.93
N PHE A 78 3.34 -3.68 -13.35
CA PHE A 78 2.41 -4.81 -13.30
C PHE A 78 1.94 -5.09 -11.87
N GLU A 79 2.86 -5.16 -10.91
CA GLU A 79 2.54 -5.38 -9.50
C GLU A 79 1.63 -4.30 -8.93
N ALA A 80 1.87 -3.03 -9.29
CA ALA A 80 1.04 -1.92 -8.85
C ALA A 80 -0.40 -2.00 -9.42
N HIS A 81 -0.55 -2.33 -10.70
CA HIS A 81 -1.86 -2.55 -11.31
C HIS A 81 -2.58 -3.75 -10.70
N LYS A 82 -1.90 -4.88 -10.51
CA LYS A 82 -2.45 -6.07 -9.84
C LYS A 82 -2.93 -5.74 -8.43
N ARG A 83 -2.12 -5.04 -7.64
CA ARG A 83 -2.48 -4.59 -6.29
C ARG A 83 -3.67 -3.63 -6.31
N LYS A 84 -3.74 -2.69 -7.27
CA LYS A 84 -4.88 -1.79 -7.42
C LYS A 84 -6.16 -2.57 -7.73
N GLY A 85 -6.10 -3.53 -8.66
CA GLY A 85 -7.22 -4.43 -8.95
C GLY A 85 -7.68 -5.21 -7.72
N ASN A 86 -6.75 -5.69 -6.89
CA ASN A 86 -7.10 -6.39 -5.64
C ASN A 86 -7.88 -5.50 -4.66
N ILE A 87 -7.49 -4.23 -4.52
CA ILE A 87 -8.21 -3.28 -3.66
C ILE A 87 -9.60 -2.97 -4.22
N LEU A 88 -9.71 -2.70 -5.52
CA LEU A 88 -10.99 -2.45 -6.17
C LEU A 88 -11.94 -3.64 -6.01
N ARG A 89 -11.43 -4.86 -6.19
CA ARG A 89 -12.18 -6.10 -5.95
C ARG A 89 -12.64 -6.21 -4.50
N LEU A 90 -11.78 -5.89 -3.53
CA LEU A 90 -12.13 -5.88 -2.11
C LEU A 90 -13.27 -4.89 -1.81
N LYS A 91 -13.33 -3.77 -2.54
CA LYS A 91 -14.39 -2.76 -2.43
C LYS A 91 -15.67 -3.10 -3.21
N GLY A 92 -15.71 -4.23 -3.92
CA GLY A 92 -16.84 -4.61 -4.78
C GLY A 92 -16.87 -3.91 -6.14
N GLU A 93 -15.84 -3.14 -6.48
CA GLU A 93 -15.69 -2.43 -7.75
C GLU A 93 -15.13 -3.38 -8.83
N ILE A 94 -15.91 -4.42 -9.17
CA ILE A 94 -15.43 -5.56 -9.97
C ILE A 94 -14.99 -5.18 -11.39
N ASP A 95 -15.75 -4.33 -12.08
CA ASP A 95 -15.43 -3.92 -13.45
C ASP A 95 -14.09 -3.16 -13.50
N LEU A 96 -13.90 -2.23 -12.56
CA LEU A 96 -12.65 -1.48 -12.43
C LEU A 96 -11.47 -2.39 -12.05
N ALA A 97 -11.71 -3.40 -11.20
CA ALA A 97 -10.68 -4.39 -10.88
C ALA A 97 -10.23 -5.16 -12.14
N LEU A 98 -11.17 -5.59 -12.98
CA LEU A 98 -10.88 -6.28 -14.23
C LEU A 98 -10.12 -5.40 -15.22
N GLU A 99 -10.43 -4.11 -15.28
CA GLU A 99 -9.66 -3.15 -16.09
C GLU A 99 -8.20 -3.07 -15.64
N GLU A 100 -7.96 -3.01 -14.32
CA GLU A 100 -6.61 -2.98 -13.76
C GLU A 100 -5.83 -4.27 -14.04
N TYR A 101 -6.48 -5.44 -13.95
CA TYR A 101 -5.83 -6.72 -14.25
C TYR A 101 -5.44 -6.89 -15.72
N LYS A 102 -6.03 -6.11 -16.63
CA LYS A 102 -5.70 -6.09 -18.06
C LYS A 102 -4.55 -5.14 -18.42
N LYS A 103 -4.12 -4.28 -17.48
CA LYS A 103 -2.98 -3.35 -17.68
C LYS A 103 -1.67 -4.14 -17.81
N PRO A 104 -0.65 -3.58 -18.50
CA PRO A 104 0.47 -4.34 -19.06
C PRO A 104 1.20 -5.25 -18.08
N LYS A 105 1.57 -6.44 -18.60
CA LYS A 105 2.57 -7.36 -18.07
C LYS A 105 3.95 -6.99 -18.60
#